data_AF-A0A821PR45-F1
#
_entry.id   AF-A0A821PR45-F1
#
_cell.length_a   1.000
_cell.length_b   1.000
_cell.length_c   1.000
_cell.angle_alpha   90.00
_cell.angle_beta   90.00
_cell.angle_gamma   90.00
#
_symmetry.space_group_name_H-M   'P 1'
#
loop_
_entity.id
_entity.type
_entity.pdbx_description
1 polymer ?
#
loop_
_entity_poly.entity_id
_entity_poly.type
_entity_poly.pdbx_seq_one_letter_code
_entity_poly.pdbx_strand_id
1 'polypeptide(L)' 'IIVISGCGTSGRIGFLATTFFNQLCLQNNLPKKYHYIIAGGNSALVTSVEATEDDPVVGAAELKHVSESFERVL' A
#
# COMPACT_ATOMS: atom_id res chain seq x y z
N ILE A 1 4.09 6.83 -9.17
CA ILE A 1 3.23 6.47 -8.03
C ILE A 1 4.08 6.43 -6.77
N ILE A 2 3.50 6.64 -5.58
CA ILE A 2 4.17 6.42 -4.28
C ILE A 2 3.51 5.21 -3.64
N VAL A 3 4.30 4.17 -3.31
CA VAL A 3 3.83 2.93 -2.71
C VAL A 3 4.37 2.79 -1.29
N ILE A 4 3.46 2.75 -0.31
CA ILE A 4 3.82 2.53 1.09
C ILE A 4 3.49 1.08 1.45
N SER A 5 4.52 0.25 1.55
CA SER A 5 4.38 -1.18 1.86
C SER A 5 4.75 -1.48 3.31
N GLY A 6 4.04 -2.42 3.93
CA GLY A 6 4.40 -2.94 5.24
C GLY A 6 3.53 -4.12 5.67
N CYS A 7 3.88 -4.73 6.79
CA CYS A 7 3.11 -5.81 7.41
C CYS A 7 2.47 -5.36 8.73
N GLY A 8 1.49 -6.12 9.24
CA GLY A 8 0.81 -5.84 10.51
C GLY A 8 0.53 -4.35 10.77
N THR A 9 1.11 -3.82 11.85
CA THR A 9 1.00 -2.40 12.23
C THR A 9 1.59 -1.47 11.17
N SER A 10 2.77 -1.78 10.61
CA SER A 10 3.41 -0.96 9.59
C SER A 10 2.55 -0.85 8.33
N GLY A 11 1.90 -1.94 7.92
CA GLY A 11 0.94 -1.93 6.81
C GLY A 11 -0.29 -1.07 7.09
N ARG A 12 -0.83 -1.11 8.32
CA ARG A 12 -1.95 -0.25 8.75
C ARG A 12 -1.56 1.23 8.79
N ILE A 13 -0.33 1.55 9.18
CA ILE A 13 0.23 2.91 9.07
C ILE A 13 0.31 3.32 7.59
N GLY A 14 0.75 2.42 6.71
CA GLY A 14 0.77 2.66 5.26
C GLY A 14 -0.62 2.96 4.67
N PHE A 15 -1.64 2.21 5.10
CA PHE A 15 -3.05 2.47 4.77
C PHE A 15 -3.51 3.85 5.25
N LEU A 16 -3.24 4.19 6.51
CA LEU A 16 -3.61 5.49 7.09
C LEU A 16 -2.96 6.64 6.32
N ALA A 17 -1.63 6.57 6.09
CA ALA A 17 -0.88 7.59 5.37
C ALA A 17 -1.38 7.74 3.93
N THR A 18 -1.59 6.64 3.22
CA THR A 18 -2.12 6.64 1.84
C THR A 18 -3.50 7.29 1.78
N THR A 19 -4.38 6.97 2.73
CA THR A 19 -5.72 7.55 2.80
C THR A 19 -5.65 9.06 3.03
N PHE A 20 -4.84 9.49 4.00
CA PHE A 20 -4.65 10.90 4.33
C PHE A 20 -4.09 11.70 3.14
N PHE A 21 -2.99 11.24 2.52
CA PHE A 21 -2.37 11.97 1.42
C PHE A 21 -3.25 12.00 0.16
N ASN A 22 -3.99 10.92 -0.14
CA ASN A 22 -4.93 10.94 -1.24
C ASN A 22 -6.11 11.89 -0.97
N GLN A 23 -6.58 12.02 0.27
CA GLN A 23 -7.56 13.06 0.63
C GLN A 23 -6.99 14.47 0.42
N LEU A 24 -5.73 14.69 0.82
CA LEU A 24 -5.05 15.96 0.58
C LEU A 24 -4.90 16.26 -0.92
N CYS A 25 -4.59 15.26 -1.75
CA CYS A 25 -4.57 15.42 -3.21
C CYS A 25 -5.93 15.88 -3.73
N LEU A 26 -7.02 15.22 -3.31
CA LEU A 26 -8.38 15.58 -3.72
C LEU A 26 -8.74 17.02 -3.33
N GLN A 27 -8.41 17.44 -2.10
CA GLN A 27 -8.65 18.81 -1.62
C GLN A 27 -7.92 19.88 -2.44
N ASN A 28 -6.79 19.51 -3.08
CA ASN A 28 -5.99 20.40 -3.90
C ASN A 28 -6.21 20.20 -5.41
N ASN A 29 -7.28 19.48 -5.82
CA ASN A 29 -7.57 19.12 -7.22
C ASN A 29 -6.41 18.39 -7.94
N LEU A 30 -5.64 17.62 -7.17
CA LEU A 30 -4.56 16.78 -7.69
C LEU A 30 -5.06 15.34 -7.84
N PRO A 31 -4.56 14.58 -8.84
CA PRO A 31 -4.87 13.17 -8.96
C PRO A 31 -4.31 12.40 -7.76
N LYS A 32 -4.99 11.34 -7.35
CA LYS A 32 -4.51 10.40 -6.33
C LYS A 32 -3.22 9.74 -6.82
N LYS A 33 -2.19 9.70 -5.96
CA LYS A 33 -0.86 9.19 -6.31
C LYS A 33 -0.28 8.20 -5.30
N TYR A 34 -0.97 7.98 -4.18
CA TYR A 34 -0.51 7.13 -3.09
C TYR A 34 -1.23 5.79 -3.12
N HIS A 35 -0.49 4.72 -2.91
CA HIS A 35 -1.01 3.36 -2.80
C HIS A 35 -0.35 2.69 -1.60
N TYR A 36 -1.07 1.79 -0.93
CA TYR A 36 -0.52 0.99 0.16
C TYR A 36 -0.49 -0.47 -0.24
N ILE A 37 0.47 -1.21 0.29
CA ILE A 37 0.53 -2.67 0.22
C ILE A 37 0.61 -3.17 1.66
N ILE A 38 -0.27 -4.10 2.03
CA ILE A 38 -0.27 -4.74 3.34
C ILE A 38 -0.24 -6.26 3.18
N ALA A 39 0.71 -6.91 3.86
CA ALA A 39 0.75 -8.38 3.92
C ALA A 39 -0.59 -8.93 4.45
N GLY A 40 -1.19 -9.88 3.71
CA GLY A 40 -2.52 -10.41 4.01
C GLY A 40 -3.68 -9.60 3.42
N GLY A 41 -3.38 -8.57 2.62
CA GLY A 41 -4.35 -7.74 1.92
C GLY A 41 -5.28 -6.97 2.86
N ASN A 42 -6.40 -6.47 2.34
CA ASN A 42 -7.31 -5.62 3.10
C ASN A 42 -7.88 -6.31 4.36
N SER A 43 -7.91 -7.65 4.40
CA SER A 43 -8.30 -8.40 5.60
C SER A 43 -7.39 -8.08 6.79
N ALA A 44 -6.08 -7.89 6.56
CA ALA A 44 -5.10 -7.58 7.60
C ALA A 44 -5.28 -6.18 8.25
N LEU A 45 -6.17 -5.34 7.71
CA LEU A 45 -6.57 -4.07 8.34
C LEU A 45 -7.46 -4.29 9.57
N VAL A 46 -8.22 -5.37 9.60
CA VAL A 46 -9.23 -5.66 10.65
C VAL A 46 -8.96 -6.95 11.42
N THR A 47 -8.12 -7.84 10.88
CA THR A 47 -7.70 -9.09 11.54
C THR A 47 -6.17 -9.22 11.54
N SER A 48 -5.63 -9.99 12.48
CA SER A 48 -4.20 -10.33 12.44
C SER A 48 -3.99 -11.49 11.46
N VAL A 49 -3.06 -11.34 10.51
CA VAL A 49 -2.73 -12.33 9.48
C VAL A 49 -1.21 -12.52 9.42
N GLU A 50 -0.60 -12.83 10.55
CA GLU A 50 0.87 -12.82 10.73
C GLU A 50 1.60 -13.82 9.81
N ALA A 51 0.98 -14.93 9.43
CA ALA A 51 1.59 -15.93 8.56
C ALA A 51 1.87 -15.41 7.12
N THR A 52 1.30 -14.27 6.73
CA THR A 52 1.47 -13.72 5.37
C THR A 52 2.67 -12.78 5.23
N GLU A 53 3.39 -12.53 6.32
CA GLU A 53 4.57 -11.65 6.33
C GLU A 53 5.82 -12.32 5.75
N ASP A 54 5.85 -13.65 5.71
CA ASP A 54 7.06 -14.44 5.38
C ASP A 54 7.20 -14.79 3.89
N ASP A 55 6.30 -14.35 3.02
CA ASP A 55 6.37 -14.64 1.59
C ASP A 55 6.90 -13.44 0.76
N PRO A 56 8.20 -13.42 0.41
CA PRO A 56 8.78 -12.34 -0.38
C PRO A 56 8.32 -12.34 -1.85
N VAL A 57 7.87 -13.49 -2.38
CA VAL A 57 7.42 -13.62 -3.77
C VAL A 57 6.08 -12.91 -3.94
N VAL A 58 5.18 -13.09 -2.97
CA VAL A 58 3.87 -12.41 -2.96
C VAL A 58 4.06 -10.89 -2.90
N GLY A 59 4.89 -10.39 -1.98
CA GLY A 59 5.15 -8.95 -1.88
C GLY A 59 5.75 -8.34 -3.15
N ALA A 60 6.72 -9.02 -3.78
CA ALA A 60 7.30 -8.56 -5.04
C ALA A 60 6.29 -8.57 -6.20
N ALA A 61 5.44 -9.60 -6.27
CA ALA A 61 4.40 -9.71 -7.28
C ALA A 61 3.34 -8.59 -7.14
N GLU A 62 2.93 -8.29 -5.90
CA GLU A 62 1.97 -7.23 -5.62
C GLU A 62 2.55 -5.84 -5.95
N LEU A 63 3.80 -5.57 -5.56
CA LEU A 63 4.48 -4.33 -5.95
C LEU A 63 4.57 -4.18 -7.47
N LYS A 64 4.93 -5.25 -8.18
CA LYS A 64 4.99 -5.25 -9.65
C LYS A 64 3.63 -4.94 -10.25
N HIS A 65 2.56 -5.58 -9.77
CA HIS A 65 1.21 -5.35 -10.26
C HIS A 65 0.74 -3.89 -10.05
N VAL A 66 0.98 -3.33 -8.86
CA VAL A 66 0.61 -1.93 -8.55
C VAL A 66 1.42 -0.91 -9.37
N SER A 67 2.65 -1.26 -9.73
CA SER A 67 3.58 -0.34 -10.38
C SER A 67 3.67 -0.45 -11.90
N GLU A 68 3.09 -1.48 -12.52
CA GLU A 68 3.33 -1.83 -13.93
C GLU A 68 3.01 -0.72 -14.95
N SER A 69 2.04 0.14 -14.62
CA SER A 69 1.60 1.24 -15.50
C SER A 69 2.31 2.58 -15.21
N PHE A 70 3.30 2.61 -14.31
CA PHE A 70 3.96 3.84 -13.88
C PHE A 70 5.44 3.85 -14.28
N GLU A 71 5.85 4.90 -15.00
CA GLU A 71 7.25 5.12 -15.38
C GLU A 71 8.17 5.32 -14.17
N ARG A 72 7.65 5.94 -13.09
CA ARG A 72 8.39 6.18 -11.85
C ARG A 72 7.60 5.73 -10.63
N VAL A 73 8.28 4.96 -9.79
CA VAL A 73 7.79 4.41 -8.52
C VAL A 73 8.70 4.90 -7.41
N LEU A 74 8.10 5.35 -6.30
CA LEU A 74 8.76 5.71 -5.05
C LEU A 74 8.20 4.89 -3.91
#